data_AF-A3K2L0-F1
#
_entry.id   AF-A3K2L0-F1
#
_cell.length_a   1.000
_cell.length_b   1.000
_cell.length_c   1.000
_cell.angle_alpha   90.00
_cell.angle_beta   90.00
_cell.angle_gamma   90.00
#
_symmetry.space_group_name_H-M   'P 1'
#
loop_
_entity.id
_entity.type
_entity.pdbx_description
1 polymer ?
#
loop_
_entity_poly.entity_id
_entity_poly.type
_entity_poly.pdbx_seq_one_letter_code
_entity_poly.pdbx_strand_id
1 'polypeptide(L)' 'MLYWALLFFVVAIIAGVFGFGGIASASAGIAQVLFVIFLILFVVAMVARALRGRTP' A
#
# COMPACT_ATOMS: atom_id res chain seq x y z
N MET A 1 30.05 0.50 10.69
CA MET A 1 28.78 0.35 9.96
C MET A 1 27.57 0.55 10.86
N LEU A 2 27.51 -0.04 12.05
CA LEU A 2 26.42 0.18 13.02
C LEU A 2 26.15 1.66 13.35
N TYR A 3 27.20 2.48 13.48
CA TYR A 3 27.07 3.91 13.77
C TYR A 3 26.25 4.66 12.71
N TRP A 4 26.52 4.40 11.43
CA TRP A 4 25.78 5.00 10.32
C TRP A 4 24.33 4.52 10.29
N ALA A 5 24.08 3.23 10.49
CA ALA A 5 22.72 2.68 10.55
C ALA A 5 21.90 3.31 11.69
N LEU A 6 22.52 3.50 12.87
CA LEU A 6 21.86 4.11 14.03
C LEU A 6 21.58 5.60 13.81
N LEU A 7 22.48 6.31 13.14
CA LEU A 7 22.27 7.71 12.74
C LEU A 7 21.09 7.83 11.77
N PHE A 8 21.07 7.02 10.70
CA PHE A 8 19.96 7.01 9.73
C PHE A 8 18.63 6.62 10.36
N PHE A 9 18.66 5.71 11.33
CA PHE A 9 17.47 5.31 12.09
C PHE A 9 16.87 6.48 12.88
N VAL A 10 17.71 7.24 13.60
CA VAL A 10 17.26 8.42 14.35
C VAL A 10 16.73 9.50 13.39
N VAL A 11 17.42 9.74 12.28
CA VAL A 11 16.99 10.70 11.25
C VAL A 11 15.64 10.30 10.65
N ALA A 12 15.42 9.00 10.38
CA ALA A 12 14.16 8.50 9.85
C ALA A 12 12.98 8.70 10.82
N ILE A 13 13.19 8.51 12.13
CA ILE A 13 12.17 8.77 13.14
C ILE A 13 11.84 10.26 13.22
N ILE A 14 12.86 11.13 13.29
CA ILE A 14 12.67 12.59 13.34
C ILE A 14 11.92 13.05 12.09
N ALA A 15 12.36 12.64 10.90
CA ALA A 15 11.67 12.95 9.67
C ALA A 15 10.22 12.44 9.71
N GLY A 16 10.01 11.20 10.21
CA GLY A 16 8.72 10.56 10.45
C GLY A 16 7.73 11.42 11.22
N VAL A 17 8.18 11.93 12.37
CA VAL A 17 7.37 12.73 13.29
C VAL A 17 7.13 14.15 12.77
N PHE A 18 8.14 14.78 12.16
CA PHE A 18 8.07 16.20 11.80
C PHE A 18 7.53 16.48 10.38
N GLY A 19 7.64 15.54 9.43
CA GLY A 19 7.42 15.85 8.01
C GLY A 19 6.57 14.86 7.23
N PHE A 20 6.48 13.59 7.65
CA PHE A 20 5.77 12.59 6.85
C PHE A 20 4.24 12.61 7.02
N GLY A 21 3.68 13.36 7.98
CA GLY A 21 2.23 13.41 8.20
C GLY A 21 1.41 13.82 6.97
N GLY A 22 1.83 14.86 6.25
CA GLY A 22 1.12 15.34 5.05
C GLY A 22 1.28 14.44 3.83
N ILE A 23 2.44 13.80 3.67
CA ILE A 23 2.71 12.86 2.58
C ILE A 23 2.01 11.53 2.85
N ALA A 24 1.95 11.10 4.11
CA ALA A 24 1.21 9.92 4.54
C ALA A 24 -0.28 10.07 4.26
N SER A 25 -0.87 11.25 4.53
CA SER A 25 -2.28 11.50 4.20
C SER A 25 -2.56 11.51 2.69
N ALA A 26 -1.69 12.12 1.88
CA ALA A 26 -1.84 12.11 0.42
C ALA A 26 -1.69 10.70 -0.15
N SER A 27 -0.71 9.94 0.34
CA SER A 27 -0.47 8.54 -0.03
C SER A 27 -1.63 7.63 0.40
N ALA A 28 -2.23 7.89 1.57
CA ALA A 28 -3.39 7.16 2.05
C ALA A 28 -4.60 7.31 1.11
N GLY A 29 -4.85 8.52 0.58
CA GLY A 29 -5.91 8.75 -0.40
C GLY A 29 -5.67 7.96 -1.70
N ILE A 30 -4.44 7.96 -2.22
CA ILE A 30 -4.09 7.20 -3.42
C ILE A 30 -4.22 5.68 -3.17
N ALA A 31 -3.77 5.20 -2.02
CA ALA A 31 -3.88 3.80 -1.62
C ALA A 31 -5.34 3.34 -1.53
N GLN A 32 -6.24 4.17 -1.00
CA GLN A 32 -7.68 3.87 -0.96
C GLN A 32 -8.27 3.70 -2.36
N VAL A 33 -7.93 4.58 -3.30
CA VAL A 33 -8.41 4.48 -4.69
C VAL A 33 -7.92 3.19 -5.34
N LEU A 34 -6.62 2.87 -5.20
CA LEU A 34 -6.06 1.63 -5.73
C LEU A 34 -6.68 0.38 -5.10
N PHE A 35 -6.95 0.41 -3.79
CA PHE A 35 -7.61 -0.69 -3.09
C PHE A 35 -9.01 -0.95 -3.64
N VAL A 36 -9.81 0.10 -3.89
CA VAL A 36 -11.15 -0.04 -4.48
C VAL A 36 -11.07 -0.60 -5.90
N ILE A 37 -10.15 -0.10 -6.73
CA ILE A 37 -9.93 -0.64 -8.09
C ILE A 37 -9.55 -2.12 -8.02
N PHE A 38 -8.62 -2.48 -7.15
CA PHE A 38 -8.21 -3.87 -6.93
C PHE A 38 -9.40 -4.73 -6.50
N LEU A 39 -10.24 -4.23 -5.59
CA LEU A 39 -11.40 -4.97 -5.10
C LEU A 39 -12.41 -5.23 -6.24
N ILE A 40 -12.67 -4.24 -7.10
CA ILE A 40 -13.53 -4.42 -8.28
C ILE A 40 -12.93 -5.48 -9.21
N LEU A 41 -11.65 -5.36 -9.56
CA LEU A 41 -10.97 -6.32 -10.42
C LEU A 41 -10.94 -7.73 -9.80
N PHE A 42 -10.75 -7.83 -8.49
CA PHE A 42 -10.76 -9.07 -7.74
C PHE A 42 -12.14 -9.74 -7.80
N VAL A 43 -13.21 -8.98 -7.59
CA VAL A 43 -14.59 -9.48 -7.71
C VAL A 43 -14.86 -9.94 -9.15
N VAL A 44 -14.48 -9.16 -10.15
CA VAL A 44 -14.63 -9.53 -11.56
C VAL A 44 -13.85 -10.81 -11.87
N ALA A 45 -12.59 -10.92 -11.44
CA ALA A 45 -11.76 -12.09 -11.64
C ALA A 45 -12.32 -13.32 -10.91
N MET A 46 -12.85 -13.14 -9.70
CA MET A 46 -13.49 -14.20 -8.91
C MET A 46 -14.76 -14.70 -9.60
N VAL A 47 -15.62 -13.81 -10.08
CA VAL A 47 -16.82 -14.16 -10.83
C VAL A 47 -16.46 -14.82 -12.16
N ALA A 48 -15.52 -14.26 -12.93
CA ALA A 48 -15.04 -14.85 -14.17
C ALA A 48 -14.49 -16.27 -13.97
N ARG A 49 -13.74 -16.50 -12.87
CA ARG A 49 -13.23 -17.82 -12.50
C ARG A 49 -14.34 -18.76 -12.06
N ALA A 50 -15.30 -18.29 -11.27
CA ALA A 50 -16.46 -19.08 -10.84
C ALA A 50 -17.34 -19.49 -12.03
N LEU A 51 -17.51 -18.61 -13.02
CA LEU A 51 -18.25 -18.88 -14.25
C LEU A 51 -17.48 -19.80 -15.22
N ARG A 52 -16.15 -19.68 -15.30
CA ARG A 52 -15.29 -20.60 -16.09
C ARG A 52 -15.05 -21.95 -15.42
N GLY A 53 -15.38 -22.12 -14.14
CA GLY A 53 -15.21 -23.38 -13.39
C GLY A 53 -16.20 -24.50 -13.76
N ARG A 54 -16.84 -24.44 -14.92
CA ARG A 54 -17.86 -25.39 -15.42
C ARG A 54 -17.65 -25.70 -16.91
N THR A 55 -16.43 -26.01 -17.33
CA THR A 55 -16.23 -26.72 -18.60
C THR A 55 -15.44 -28.00 -18.34
N PRO A 56 -16.00 -29.18 -18.68
CA PRO A 56 -15.45 -30.50 -18.37
C PRO A 56 -14.06 -30.73 -18.97
#